data_AF-A0A4R5XU30-F1
#
_entry.id   AF-A0A4R5XU30-F1
#
_cell.length_a   1.000
_cell.length_b   1.000
_cell.length_c   1.000
_cell.angle_alpha   90.00
_cell.angle_beta   90.00
_cell.angle_gamma   90.00
#
_symmetry.space_group_name_H-M   'P 1'
#
loop_
_entity.id
_entity.type
_entity.pdbx_description
1 polymer ?
#
loop_
_entity_poly.entity_id
_entity_poly.type
_entity_poly.pdbx_seq_one_letter_code
_entity_poly.pdbx_strand_id
1 'polypeptide(L)' 'MDKLPLHILIEALSEAKRLNLSDDFINLIEEAIERRSMTLSL' A
#
# COMPACT_ATOMS: atom_id res chain seq x y z
N MET A 1 2.57 -3.92 7.38
CA MET A 1 1.40 -3.32 6.68
C MET A 1 0.07 -3.90 7.14
N ASP A 2 0.01 -5.17 7.56
CA ASP A 2 -1.25 -5.93 7.69
C ASP A 2 -2.26 -5.44 8.76
N LYS A 3 -1.90 -4.48 9.60
CA LYS A 3 -2.81 -3.84 10.58
C LYS A 3 -3.33 -2.46 10.17
N LEU A 4 -2.78 -1.84 9.12
CA LEU A 4 -3.21 -0.50 8.68
C LEU A 4 -4.55 -0.61 7.95
N PRO A 5 -5.51 0.31 8.05
CA PRO A 5 -6.66 0.32 7.15
C PRO A 5 -6.27 0.49 5.67
N LEU A 6 -7.12 0.05 4.73
CA LEU A 6 -6.83 0.17 3.28
C LEU A 6 -6.60 1.63 2.86
N HIS A 7 -7.41 2.57 3.34
CA HIS A 7 -7.24 3.99 3.02
C HIS A 7 -5.88 4.55 3.46
N ILE A 8 -5.37 4.11 4.63
CA ILE A 8 -4.03 4.50 5.10
C ILE A 8 -2.93 3.94 4.20
N LEU A 9 -3.08 2.73 3.65
CA LEU A 9 -2.11 2.21 2.68
C LEU A 9 -2.08 3.03 1.39
N ILE A 10 -3.25 3.46 0.90
CA ILE A 10 -3.36 4.27 -0.32
C ILE A 10 -2.71 5.63 -0.12
N GLU A 11 -2.97 6.28 1.03
CA GLU A 11 -2.31 7.54 1.40
C GLU A 11 -0.79 7.36 1.51
N ALA A 12 -0.34 6.29 2.17
CA ALA A 12 1.09 5.98 2.31
C ALA A 12 1.77 5.75 0.95
N LEU A 13 1.10 5.09 0.00
CA LEU A 13 1.63 4.87 -1.35
C LEU A 13 1.83 6.18 -2.10
N SER A 14 0.82 7.06 -2.05
CA SER A 14 0.86 8.38 -2.67
C SER A 14 2.04 9.20 -2.13
N GLU A 15 2.20 9.21 -0.81
CA GLU A 15 3.26 9.95 -0.14
C GLU A 15 4.66 9.35 -0.40
N ALA A 16 4.78 8.02 -0.41
CA ALA A 16 6.03 7.34 -0.73
C ALA A 16 6.52 7.65 -2.16
N LYS A 17 5.60 7.69 -3.14
CA LYS A 17 5.90 8.09 -4.52
C LYS A 17 6.28 9.56 -4.60
N ARG A 18 5.56 10.45 -3.89
CA ARG A 18 5.84 11.89 -3.85
C ARG A 18 7.23 12.20 -3.30
N LEU A 19 7.67 11.44 -2.29
CA LEU A 19 8.98 11.59 -1.65
C LEU A 19 10.10 10.84 -2.38
N ASN A 20 9.79 10.12 -3.46
CA ASN A 20 10.74 9.28 -4.20
C ASN A 20 11.51 8.33 -3.28
N LEU A 21 10.77 7.64 -2.39
CA LEU A 21 11.33 6.59 -1.53
C LEU A 21 11.77 5.39 -2.37
N SER A 22 12.48 4.44 -1.76
CA SER A 22 12.97 3.26 -2.48
C SER A 22 11.83 2.45 -3.10
N ASP A 23 12.10 1.91 -4.29
CA ASP A 23 11.15 1.06 -5.01
C ASP A 23 10.74 -0.15 -4.16
N ASP A 24 11.66 -0.74 -3.38
CA ASP A 24 11.37 -1.83 -2.45
C ASP A 24 10.27 -1.45 -1.44
N PHE A 25 10.31 -0.22 -0.91
CA PHE A 25 9.31 0.25 0.05
C PHE A 25 7.97 0.50 -0.62
N ILE A 26 7.98 1.06 -1.83
CA ILE A 26 6.77 1.28 -2.64
C ILE A 26 6.10 -0.06 -2.96
N ASN A 27 6.87 -1.05 -3.41
CA ASN A 27 6.38 -2.40 -3.73
C ASN A 27 5.73 -3.07 -2.50
N LEU A 28 6.32 -2.93 -1.32
CA LEU A 28 5.73 -3.46 -0.08
C LEU A 28 4.35 -2.86 0.25
N ILE A 29 4.10 -1.59 -0.11
CA ILE A 29 2.79 -0.97 0.06
C ILE A 29 1.82 -1.48 -1.01
N GLU A 30 2.25 -1.54 -2.26
CA GLU A 30 1.42 -2.01 -3.38
C GLU A 30 0.93 -3.45 -3.18
N GLU A 31 1.82 -4.37 -2.79
CA GLU A 31 1.45 -5.75 -2.45
C GLU A 31 0.43 -5.81 -1.30
N ALA A 32 0.56 -4.94 -0.30
CA ALA A 32 -0.37 -4.92 0.83
C ALA A 32 -1.75 -4.39 0.44
N ILE A 33 -1.83 -3.46 -0.53
CA ILE A 33 -3.09 -2.97 -1.11
C ILE A 33 -3.74 -4.08 -1.94
N GLU A 34 -2.98 -4.76 -2.79
CA GLU A 34 -3.46 -5.83 -3.66
C GLU A 34 -4.08 -6.97 -2.84
N ARG A 35 -3.34 -7.49 -1.84
CA ARG A 35 -3.81 -8.56 -0.96
C ARG A 35 -5.17 -8.25 -0.32
N ARG A 36 -5.42 -7.00 0.07
CA ARG A 36 -6.66 -6.58 0.73
C ARG A 36 -7.81 -6.31 -0.22
N SER A 37 -7.49 -5.80 -1.41
CA SER A 37 -8.49 -5.58 -2.45
C SER A 37 -9.07 -6.92 -2.91
N MET A 38 -8.25 -7.97 -2.98
CA MET A 38 -8.70 -9.34 -3.26
C MET A 38 -9.62 -9.88 -2.15
N THR A 39 -9.32 -9.63 -0.87
CA THR A 39 -10.18 -10.05 0.25
C THR A 39 -11.55 -9.38 0.26
N LEU A 40 -11.67 -8.14 -0.22
CA LEU A 40 -12.95 -7.42 -0.31
C LEU A 40 -13.81 -7.87 -1.50
N SER A 41 -13.24 -8.63 -2.43
CA SER A 41 -13.90 -9.11 -3.64
C SER A 41 -14.57 -10.49 -3.49
N LEU A 42 -14.44 -11.11 -2.31
CA LEU A 42 -14.94 -12.44 -1.92
C LEU A 42 -16.09 -12.30 -0.92
#